data_AF-A0AAW1NBS5-F1
#
_entry.id   AF-A0AAW1NBS5-F1
#
_cell.length_a   1.000
_cell.length_b   1.000
_cell.length_c   1.000
_cell.angle_alpha   90.00
_cell.angle_beta   90.00
_cell.angle_gamma   90.00
#
_symmetry.space_group_name_H-M   'P 1'
#
loop_
_entity.id
_entity.type
_entity.pdbx_description
1 polymer ?
#
loop_
_entity_poly.entity_id
_entity_poly.type
_entity_poly.pdbx_seq_one_letter_code
_entity_poly.pdbx_strand_id
1 'polypeptide(L)'
;MPFVQRIIEPKYLSRTSLWDVDGNPRVTDGEHEAVTNNTLSNALRQLASLLLAANDIFNELKVELRGIAQRSEKLKSRINFVEDKVAAYDPKKVTVRK
;
A
#
# COMPACT_ATOMS: atom_id res chain seq x y z
N MET A 1 -31.38 34.12 -16.56
CA MET A 1 -31.73 33.47 -15.28
C MET A 1 -30.44 33.22 -14.50
N PRO A 2 -30.26 33.77 -13.28
CA PRO A 2 -29.13 33.37 -12.45
C PRO A 2 -29.35 31.95 -11.91
N PHE A 3 -28.33 31.12 -11.97
CA PHE A 3 -28.37 29.75 -11.45
C PHE A 3 -28.40 29.78 -9.92
N VAL A 4 -29.28 28.96 -9.31
CA VAL A 4 -29.30 28.77 -7.86
C VAL A 4 -28.00 28.11 -7.43
N GLN A 5 -27.12 28.90 -6.80
CA GLN A 5 -25.88 28.41 -6.23
C GLN A 5 -26.21 27.69 -4.92
N ARG A 6 -26.13 26.36 -4.92
CA ARG A 6 -26.26 25.55 -3.70
C ARG A 6 -24.90 25.50 -3.02
N ILE A 7 -24.68 26.39 -2.06
CA ILE A 7 -23.49 26.35 -1.20
C ILE A 7 -23.74 25.28 -0.14
N ILE A 8 -22.88 24.25 -0.11
CA ILE A 8 -22.92 23.18 0.88
C ILE A 8 -21.89 23.52 1.94
N GLU A 9 -22.35 23.86 3.14
CA GLU A 9 -21.46 24.15 4.26
C GLU A 9 -21.44 22.96 5.25
N PRO A 10 -20.26 22.51 5.67
CA PRO A 10 -20.12 21.41 6.61
C PRO A 10 -20.61 21.80 8.02
N LYS A 11 -21.57 21.04 8.58
CA LYS A 11 -22.16 21.29 9.91
C LYS A 11 -21.45 20.60 11.09
N TYR A 12 -20.77 19.47 10.85
CA TYR A 12 -20.25 18.58 11.89
C TYR A 12 -18.77 18.22 11.70
N LEU A 13 -17.90 19.24 11.65
CA LEU A 13 -16.44 19.04 11.57
C LEU A 13 -15.79 18.67 12.91
N SER A 14 -16.49 18.88 14.02
CA SER A 14 -16.01 18.54 15.37
C SER A 14 -17.04 17.71 16.12
N ARG A 15 -16.68 17.23 17.32
CA ARG A 15 -17.62 16.55 18.23
C ARG A 15 -18.74 17.46 18.75
N THR A 16 -18.74 18.73 18.36
CA THR A 16 -19.73 19.75 18.73
C THR A 16 -20.25 20.47 17.49
N SER A 17 -21.56 20.76 17.46
CA SER A 17 -22.16 21.56 16.39
C SER A 17 -21.61 22.99 16.44
N LEU A 18 -21.10 23.46 15.30
CA LEU A 18 -20.58 24.83 15.15
C LEU A 18 -21.72 25.86 15.00
N TRP A 19 -22.95 25.38 14.82
CA TRP A 19 -24.15 26.18 14.64
C TRP A 19 -25.17 25.85 15.73
N ASP A 20 -25.89 26.85 16.19
CA ASP A 20 -27.00 26.69 17.13
C ASP A 20 -28.30 26.27 16.40
N VAL A 21 -29.33 25.88 17.16
CA VAL A 21 -30.65 25.48 16.64
C VAL A 21 -31.31 26.60 15.83
N ASP A 22 -31.02 27.85 16.18
CA ASP A 22 -31.52 29.05 15.51
C ASP A 22 -30.67 29.46 14.28
N GLY A 23 -29.63 28.69 13.93
CA GLY A 23 -28.79 28.94 12.76
C GLY A 23 -27.67 29.96 12.96
N ASN A 24 -27.45 30.42 14.20
CA ASN A 24 -26.35 31.33 14.52
C ASN A 24 -25.03 30.55 14.69
N PRO A 25 -23.89 31.08 14.21
CA PRO A 25 -22.59 30.47 14.45
C PRO A 25 -22.26 30.56 15.95
N ARG A 26 -21.92 29.43 16.57
CA ARG A 26 -21.46 29.36 17.97
C ARG A 26 -19.98 29.74 18.13
N VAL A 27 -19.33 29.97 17.00
CA VAL A 27 -17.89 29.97 16.80
C VAL A 27 -17.56 31.31 16.14
N THR A 28 -16.70 32.09 16.77
CA THR A 28 -16.33 33.46 16.34
C THR A 28 -14.82 33.50 16.08
N ASP A 29 -14.34 34.45 15.26
CA ASP A 29 -12.90 34.68 15.02
C ASP A 29 -12.10 33.51 14.39
N GLY A 30 -12.56 32.97 13.25
CA GLY A 30 -11.74 32.09 12.40
C GLY A 30 -11.50 30.67 12.95
N GLU A 31 -12.05 30.34 14.11
CA GLU A 31 -11.97 29.01 14.74
C GLU A 31 -12.43 27.87 13.80
N HIS A 32 -13.40 28.11 12.90
CA HIS A 32 -13.79 27.12 11.87
C HIS A 32 -12.65 26.80 10.89
N GLU A 33 -11.89 27.80 10.45
CA GLU A 33 -10.72 27.62 9.60
C GLU A 33 -9.61 26.87 10.34
N ALA A 34 -9.42 27.17 11.63
CA ALA A 34 -8.47 26.45 12.47
C ALA A 34 -8.84 24.96 12.63
N VAL A 35 -10.11 24.63 12.88
CA VAL A 35 -10.59 23.25 13.03
C VAL A 35 -10.49 22.47 11.71
N THR A 36 -10.87 23.07 10.59
CA THR A 36 -10.76 22.44 9.27
C THR A 36 -9.30 22.18 8.90
N ASN A 37 -8.42 23.15 9.09
CA ASN A 37 -6.99 23.00 8.84
C ASN A 37 -6.34 21.95 9.75
N ASN A 38 -6.72 21.91 11.03
CA ASN A 38 -6.25 20.88 11.96
C ASN A 38 -6.73 19.48 11.54
N THR A 39 -7.99 19.36 11.14
CA THR A 39 -8.58 18.09 10.66
C THR A 39 -7.86 17.62 9.40
N LEU A 40 -7.63 18.50 8.43
CA LEU A 40 -6.89 18.19 7.21
C LEU A 40 -5.44 17.77 7.51
N SER A 41 -4.75 18.53 8.36
CA SER A 41 -3.37 18.24 8.77
C SER A 41 -3.27 16.87 9.46
N ASN A 42 -4.23 16.55 10.32
CA ASN A 42 -4.30 15.24 10.97
C ASN A 42 -4.57 14.11 9.97
N ALA A 43 -5.48 14.32 9.02
CA ALA A 43 -5.75 13.34 7.96
C ALA A 43 -4.49 13.07 7.11
N LEU A 44 -3.75 14.13 6.73
CA LEU A 44 -2.49 14.00 6.01
C LEU A 44 -1.43 13.24 6.83
N ARG A 45 -1.33 13.53 8.14
CA ARG A 45 -0.43 12.81 9.04
C ARG A 45 -0.80 11.33 9.18
N GLN A 46 -2.10 11.00 9.25
CA GLN A 46 -2.58 9.62 9.27
C GLN A 46 -2.25 8.89 7.96
N LEU A 47 -2.45 9.54 6.80
CA LEU A 47 -2.08 8.98 5.50
C LEU A 47 -0.57 8.76 5.38
N ALA A 48 0.25 9.69 5.86
CA ALA A 48 1.69 9.53 5.90
C ALA A 48 2.13 8.33 6.77
N SER A 49 1.50 8.18 7.95
CA SER A 49 1.74 7.02 8.82
C SER A 49 1.35 5.70 8.15
N LEU A 50 0.22 5.68 7.43
CA LEU A 50 -0.23 4.51 6.69
C LEU A 50 0.74 4.16 5.55
N LEU A 51 1.22 5.16 4.80
CA LEU A 51 2.19 4.96 3.74
C LEU A 51 3.52 4.41 4.27
N LEU A 52 3.98 4.87 5.42
CA LEU A 52 5.19 4.35 6.07
C LEU A 52 5.02 2.85 6.40
N ALA A 53 3.91 2.49 7.05
CA ALA A 53 3.62 1.09 7.36
C ALA A 53 3.49 0.22 6.10
N ALA A 54 2.83 0.73 5.05
CA ALA A 54 2.72 0.02 3.77
C ALA A 54 4.09 -0.18 3.11
N ASN A 55 4.95 0.83 3.13
CA ASN A 55 6.31 0.74 2.61
C ASN A 55 7.13 -0.32 3.35
N ASP A 56 7.02 -0.40 4.67
CA ASP A 56 7.73 -1.39 5.47
C ASP A 56 7.28 -2.82 5.09
N ILE A 57 5.97 -3.05 5.00
CA ILE A 57 5.40 -4.34 4.53
C ILE A 57 5.93 -4.69 3.13
N PHE A 58 5.91 -3.75 2.19
CA PHE A 58 6.39 -4.01 0.83
C PHE A 58 7.89 -4.27 0.76
N ASN A 59 8.69 -3.65 1.64
CA ASN A 59 10.12 -3.92 1.72
C ASN A 59 10.41 -5.32 2.25
N GLU A 60 9.72 -5.76 3.29
CA GLU A 60 9.82 -7.13 3.81
C GLU A 60 9.43 -8.16 2.73
N LEU A 61 8.28 -7.96 2.08
CA LEU A 61 7.83 -8.82 0.98
C LEU A 61 8.84 -8.87 -0.17
N LYS A 62 9.46 -7.75 -0.52
CA LYS A 62 10.48 -7.68 -1.57
C LYS A 62 11.71 -8.51 -1.23
N VAL A 63 12.14 -8.51 0.03
CA VAL A 63 13.29 -9.32 0.49
C VAL A 63 12.96 -10.81 0.36
N GLU A 64 11.79 -11.23 0.85
CA GLU A 64 11.34 -12.62 0.78
C GLU A 64 11.20 -13.11 -0.68
N LEU A 65 10.54 -12.31 -1.53
CA LEU A 65 10.38 -12.62 -2.96
C LEU A 65 11.72 -12.71 -3.67
N ARG A 66 12.70 -11.86 -3.31
CA ARG A 66 14.06 -11.93 -3.87
C ARG A 66 14.75 -13.24 -3.46
N GLY A 67 14.59 -13.67 -2.21
CA GLY A 67 15.10 -14.95 -1.74
C GLY A 67 14.51 -16.13 -2.51
N ILE A 68 13.18 -16.12 -2.73
CA ILE A 68 12.49 -17.13 -3.54
C ILE A 68 13.00 -17.09 -4.98
N ALA A 69 13.11 -15.92 -5.61
CA ALA A 69 13.59 -15.78 -6.98
C ALA A 69 15.00 -16.36 -7.17
N GLN A 70 15.93 -16.08 -6.24
CA GLN A 70 17.29 -16.64 -6.27
C GLN A 70 17.30 -18.16 -6.16
N ARG A 71 16.48 -18.73 -5.28
CA ARG A 71 16.36 -20.18 -5.11
C ARG A 71 15.76 -20.84 -6.35
N SER A 72 14.73 -20.23 -6.93
CA SER A 72 14.11 -20.68 -8.18
C SER A 72 15.09 -20.65 -9.34
N GLU A 73 15.90 -19.60 -9.47
CA GLU A 73 16.92 -19.52 -10.51
C GLU A 73 17.98 -20.62 -10.35
N LYS A 74 18.51 -20.80 -9.14
CA LYS A 74 19.47 -21.88 -8.85
C LYS A 74 18.88 -23.26 -9.14
N LEU A 75 17.61 -23.48 -8.81
CA LEU A 75 16.92 -24.73 -9.10
C LEU A 75 16.78 -24.94 -10.61
N LYS A 76 16.39 -23.90 -11.36
CA LYS A 76 16.30 -23.92 -12.82
C LYS A 76 17.64 -24.27 -13.46
N SER A 77 18.74 -23.65 -13.04
CA SER A 77 20.07 -23.98 -13.54
C SER A 77 20.45 -25.44 -13.28
N ARG A 78 20.10 -25.98 -12.09
CA ARG A 78 20.34 -27.39 -11.76
C ARG A 78 19.50 -28.34 -12.60
N ILE A 79 18.24 -27.99 -12.87
CA ILE A 79 17.34 -28.77 -13.73
C ILE A 79 17.95 -28.83 -15.13
N ASN A 80 18.32 -27.69 -15.72
CA ASN A 80 18.92 -27.64 -17.05
C ASN A 80 20.20 -28.49 -17.12
N PHE A 81 21.08 -28.39 -16.12
CA PHE A 81 22.30 -29.20 -16.06
C PHE A 81 22.00 -30.71 -16.04
N VAL A 82 21.00 -31.13 -15.26
CA VAL A 82 20.59 -32.54 -15.22
C VAL A 82 19.97 -32.97 -16.54
N GLU A 83 19.14 -32.13 -17.14
CA GLU A 83 18.53 -32.37 -18.46
C GLU A 83 19.60 -32.57 -19.54
N ASP A 84 20.60 -31.69 -19.59
CA ASP A 84 21.74 -31.82 -20.51
C ASP A 84 22.53 -33.12 -20.28
N LYS A 85 22.76 -33.48 -19.00
CA LYS A 85 23.45 -34.73 -18.65
C LYS A 85 22.67 -35.97 -19.04
N VAL A 86 21.34 -35.95 -18.88
CA VAL A 86 20.45 -37.04 -19.28
C VAL A 86 20.37 -37.13 -20.81
N ALA A 87 20.29 -36.00 -21.51
CA ALA A 87 20.27 -35.97 -22.96
C ALA A 87 21.59 -36.49 -23.58
N ALA A 88 22.74 -36.19 -22.95
CA ALA A 88 24.05 -36.67 -23.36
C ALA A 88 24.38 -38.10 -22.90
N TYR A 89 23.50 -38.74 -22.13
CA TYR A 89 23.75 -40.06 -21.55
C TYR A 89 23.61 -41.16 -22.61
N ASP A 90 24.67 -41.95 -22.80
CA ASP A 90 24.68 -43.13 -23.67
C ASP A 90 24.52 -44.41 -22.84
N PRO A 91 23.34 -45.06 -22.85
CA PRO A 91 23.08 -46.25 -22.05
C PRO A 91 23.91 -47.47 -22.46
N LYS A 92 24.49 -47.51 -23.66
CA LYS A 92 25.31 -48.65 -24.13
C LYS A 92 26.72 -48.68 -23.53
N LYS A 93 27.19 -47.55 -22.97
CA LYS A 93 28.51 -47.44 -22.32
C LYS A 93 28.52 -47.89 -20.86
N VAL A 94 27.35 -48.16 -20.27
CA VAL A 94 27.26 -48.60 -18.88
C VAL A 94 27.51 -50.09 -18.81
N THR A 95 28.66 -50.47 -18.27
CA THR A 95 29.02 -51.87 -18.04
C THR A 95 28.12 -52.45 -16.94
N VAL A 96 27.32 -53.44 -17.29
CA VAL A 96 26.56 -54.24 -16.32
C VAL A 96 27.58 -55.08 -15.54
N ARG A 97 27.75 -54.80 -14.24
CA ARG A 97 28.47 -55.73 -13.35
C ARG A 97 27.63 -57.00 -13.23
N LYS A 98 28.21 -58.13 -13.64
CA LYS A 98 27.68 -59.46 -13.33
C LYS A 98 27.80 -59.76 -11.84
#